data_AF-A0A9W4N5Q8-F1
#
_entry.id   AF-A0A9W4N5Q8-F1
#
_cell.length_a   1.000
_cell.length_b   1.000
_cell.length_c   1.000
_cell.angle_alpha   90.00
_cell.angle_beta   90.00
_cell.angle_gamma   90.00
#
_symmetry.space_group_name_H-M   'P 1'
#
loop_
_entity.id
_entity.type
_entity.pdbx_description
1 polymer ?
#
loop_
_entity_poly.entity_id
_entity_poly.type
_entity_poly.pdbx_seq_one_letter_code
_entity_poly.pdbx_strand_id
1 'polypeptide(L)'
;MLLLDKGADVNADGGKYGNALQAASAEGHRAIVTLLLDKGADVNADGGKYGNAIQAASAEGHQEIVTLLQTRGAITLSSKWSSASIPTNSAKRPRLMELEHSD
;
A
#
# COMPACT_ATOMS: atom_id res chain seq x y z
N MET A 1 -0.43 -18.91 -17.14
CA MET A 1 0.94 -18.66 -16.64
C MET A 1 1.05 -17.17 -16.36
N LEU A 2 1.26 -16.76 -15.11
CA LEU A 2 1.44 -15.35 -14.77
C LEU A 2 2.93 -15.00 -14.81
N LEU A 3 3.26 -13.77 -15.20
CA LEU A 3 4.63 -13.23 -15.14
C LEU A 3 5.20 -13.30 -13.71
N LEU A 4 4.33 -13.09 -12.71
CA LEU A 4 4.66 -13.21 -11.28
C LEU A 4 5.12 -14.62 -10.91
N ASP A 5 4.59 -15.67 -11.55
CA ASP A 5 5.02 -17.06 -11.32
C ASP A 5 6.37 -17.38 -11.98
N LYS A 6 6.88 -16.46 -12.80
CA LYS A 6 8.16 -16.56 -13.52
C LYS A 6 9.24 -15.66 -12.93
N GLY A 7 8.98 -15.07 -11.76
CA GLY A 7 9.93 -14.21 -11.06
C GLY A 7 9.90 -12.74 -11.51
N ALA A 8 8.83 -12.29 -12.18
CA ALA A 8 8.64 -10.86 -12.39
C ALA A 8 8.49 -10.16 -11.04
N ASP A 9 9.20 -9.05 -10.88
CA ASP A 9 9.09 -8.21 -9.69
C ASP A 9 7.72 -7.55 -9.65
N VAL A 10 6.95 -7.87 -8.61
CA VAL A 10 5.60 -7.34 -8.38
C VAL A 10 5.59 -5.82 -8.12
N ASN A 11 6.72 -5.29 -7.64
CA ASN A 11 6.90 -3.88 -7.30
C ASN A 11 7.68 -3.10 -8.36
N ALA A 12 7.93 -3.71 -9.53
CA ALA A 12 8.66 -3.06 -10.61
C ALA A 12 8.02 -1.70 -10.96
N ASP A 13 8.86 -0.67 -11.01
CA ASP A 13 8.43 0.67 -11.41
C ASP A 13 8.12 0.69 -12.91
N GLY A 14 6.88 1.05 -13.25
CA GLY A 14 6.42 1.25 -14.62
C GLY A 14 6.67 2.67 -15.14
N GLY A 15 7.36 3.52 -14.38
CA GLY A 15 7.73 4.88 -14.73
C GLY A 15 6.59 5.87 -14.49
N LYS A 16 6.16 6.59 -15.55
CA LYS A 16 5.21 7.72 -15.43
C LYS A 16 3.89 7.36 -14.72
N TYR A 17 3.45 6.10 -14.82
CA TYR A 17 2.19 5.63 -14.23
C TYR A 17 2.39 4.88 -12.91
N GLY A 18 3.63 4.75 -12.45
CA GLY A 18 3.98 4.00 -11.27
C GLY A 18 3.99 2.49 -11.53
N ASN A 19 3.88 1.69 -10.48
CA ASN A 19 3.90 0.23 -10.57
C ASN A 19 2.54 -0.37 -11.00
N ALA A 20 2.52 -1.70 -11.15
CA ALA A 20 1.32 -2.44 -11.54
C ALA A 20 0.14 -2.28 -10.57
N LEU A 21 0.39 -2.12 -9.27
CA LEU A 21 -0.65 -1.93 -8.25
C LEU A 21 -1.32 -0.57 -8.41
N GLN A 22 -0.55 0.48 -8.70
CA GLN A 22 -1.06 1.83 -8.92
C GLN A 22 -1.93 1.90 -10.18
N ALA A 23 -1.46 1.32 -11.28
CA ALA A 23 -2.23 1.25 -12.53
C ALA A 23 -3.55 0.49 -12.34
N ALA A 24 -3.51 -0.69 -11.71
CA ALA A 24 -4.71 -1.48 -11.44
C ALA A 24 -5.69 -0.75 -10.49
N SER A 25 -5.18 0.08 -9.59
CA SER A 25 -5.98 0.86 -8.65
C SER A 25 -6.68 2.05 -9.31
N ALA A 26 -5.99 2.74 -10.22
CA ALA A 26 -6.56 3.82 -11.03
C ALA A 26 -7.65 3.32 -11.99
N GLU A 27 -7.47 2.13 -12.58
CA GLU A 27 -8.42 1.56 -13.56
C GLU A 27 -9.58 0.76 -12.91
N GLY A 28 -9.68 0.72 -11.58
CA GLY A 28 -10.78 0.03 -10.91
C GLY A 28 -10.68 -1.50 -10.95
N HIS A 29 -9.51 -2.07 -11.25
CA HIS A 29 -9.33 -3.50 -11.50
C HIS A 29 -9.15 -4.31 -10.19
N ARG A 30 -10.21 -4.42 -9.39
CA ARG A 30 -10.22 -5.07 -8.07
C ARG A 30 -9.58 -6.47 -8.04
N ALA A 31 -9.83 -7.31 -9.05
CA ALA A 31 -9.27 -8.65 -9.13
C ALA A 31 -7.74 -8.64 -9.30
N ILE A 32 -7.22 -7.72 -10.11
CA ILE A 32 -5.79 -7.55 -10.33
C ILE A 32 -5.13 -6.97 -9.08
N VAL A 33 -5.76 -5.97 -8.44
CA VAL A 33 -5.29 -5.42 -7.16
C VAL A 33 -5.15 -6.54 -6.12
N THR A 34 -6.17 -7.40 -5.97
CA THR A 34 -6.12 -8.52 -5.03
C THR A 34 -4.98 -9.49 -5.34
N LEU A 35 -4.82 -9.87 -6.61
CA LEU A 35 -3.74 -10.76 -7.05
C LEU A 35 -2.35 -10.17 -6.75
N LEU A 36 -2.14 -8.88 -7.03
CA LEU A 36 -0.88 -8.20 -6.78
C LEU A 36 -0.57 -8.15 -5.27
N LEU A 37 -1.56 -7.86 -4.44
CA LEU A 37 -1.41 -7.87 -2.98
C LEU A 37 -1.10 -9.26 -2.44
N ASP A 38 -1.74 -10.30 -2.97
CA ASP A 38 -1.45 -11.70 -2.60
C ASP A 38 -0.04 -12.13 -3.02
N LYS A 39 0.54 -11.47 -4.04
CA LYS A 39 1.93 -11.65 -4.48
C LYS A 39 2.92 -10.73 -3.77
N GLY A 40 2.48 -9.95 -2.78
CA GLY A 40 3.34 -9.10 -1.95
C GLY A 40 3.61 -7.71 -2.52
N ALA A 41 2.71 -7.17 -3.35
CA ALA A 41 2.79 -5.79 -3.79
C ALA A 41 2.80 -4.82 -2.59
N ASP A 42 3.69 -3.84 -2.62
CA ASP A 42 3.76 -2.81 -1.59
C ASP A 42 2.67 -1.76 -1.83
N VAL A 43 1.71 -1.73 -0.90
CA VAL A 43 0.60 -0.76 -0.87
C VAL A 43 1.07 0.69 -0.73
N ASN A 44 2.26 0.89 -0.15
CA ASN A 44 2.83 2.21 0.11
C ASN A 44 3.92 2.58 -0.90
N ALA A 45 4.11 1.79 -1.96
CA ALA A 45 5.05 2.14 -3.00
C ALA A 45 4.69 3.50 -3.60
N ASP A 46 5.62 4.43 -3.47
CA ASP A 46 5.52 5.77 -4.04
C ASP A 46 6.04 5.76 -5.48
N GLY A 47 5.33 6.44 -6.37
CA GLY A 47 5.69 6.53 -7.78
C GLY A 47 4.56 7.01 -8.68
N GLY A 48 4.90 7.26 -9.95
CA GLY A 48 3.92 7.63 -10.96
C GLY A 48 3.18 8.96 -10.71
N LYS A 49 2.15 9.19 -11.53
CA LYS A 49 1.34 10.42 -11.52
C LYS A 49 0.55 10.64 -10.22
N TYR A 50 0.18 9.57 -9.53
CA TYR A 50 -0.79 9.61 -8.43
C TYR A 50 -0.16 9.52 -7.03
N GLY A 51 1.14 9.26 -6.92
CA GLY A 51 1.82 9.06 -5.62
C GLY A 51 1.78 7.60 -5.20
N ASN A 52 0.67 7.11 -4.65
CA ASN A 52 0.51 5.69 -4.25
C ASN A 52 -0.81 5.06 -4.77
N ALA A 53 -0.98 3.76 -4.52
CA ALA A 53 -2.13 3.00 -5.02
C ALA A 53 -3.47 3.49 -4.43
N ILE A 54 -3.48 3.94 -3.17
CA ILE A 54 -4.69 4.48 -2.51
C ILE A 54 -5.07 5.82 -3.13
N GLN A 55 -4.11 6.70 -3.37
CA GLN A 55 -4.32 7.98 -4.04
C GLN A 55 -4.82 7.79 -5.47
N ALA A 56 -4.27 6.83 -6.22
CA ALA A 56 -4.72 6.47 -7.56
C ALA A 56 -6.19 6.02 -7.57
N ALA A 57 -6.58 5.07 -6.71
CA ALA A 57 -7.97 4.63 -6.60
C ALA A 57 -8.91 5.75 -6.13
N SER A 58 -8.43 6.64 -5.25
CA SER A 58 -9.23 7.76 -4.73
C SER A 58 -9.47 8.82 -5.79
N ALA A 59 -8.47 9.12 -6.63
CA ALA A 59 -8.57 10.11 -7.70
C ALA A 59 -9.60 9.71 -8.76
N GLU A 60 -9.72 8.42 -9.05
CA GLU A 60 -10.66 7.87 -10.05
C GLU A 60 -11.99 7.40 -9.41
N GLY A 61 -12.18 7.57 -8.10
CA GLY A 61 -13.45 7.29 -7.40
C GLY A 61 -13.71 5.81 -7.07
N HIS A 62 -12.68 4.97 -7.05
CA HIS A 62 -12.78 3.53 -6.79
C HIS A 62 -12.77 3.20 -5.29
N GLN A 63 -13.84 3.57 -4.59
CA GLN A 63 -13.96 3.46 -3.13
C GLN A 63 -13.75 2.02 -2.60
N GLU A 64 -14.24 0.99 -3.31
CA GLU A 64 -14.02 -0.41 -2.91
C GLU A 64 -12.54 -0.79 -2.88
N ILE A 65 -11.76 -0.27 -3.82
CA ILE A 65 -10.31 -0.53 -3.90
C ILE A 65 -9.58 0.21 -2.79
N VAL A 66 -9.99 1.44 -2.47
CA VAL A 66 -9.47 2.19 -1.33
C VAL A 66 -9.63 1.39 -0.04
N THR A 67 -10.83 0.86 0.23
CA THR A 67 -11.09 0.04 1.42
C THR A 67 -10.28 -1.27 1.41
N LEU A 68 -10.13 -1.91 0.25
CA LEU A 68 -9.32 -3.13 0.12
C LEU A 68 -7.84 -2.86 0.45
N LEU A 69 -7.26 -1.81 -0.14
CA LEU A 69 -5.86 -1.41 0.08
C LEU A 69 -5.61 -1.00 1.54
N GLN A 70 -6.52 -0.23 2.14
CA GLN A 70 -6.44 0.14 3.56
C GLN A 70 -6.47 -1.08 4.48
N THR A 71 -7.36 -2.04 4.20
CA THR A 71 -7.47 -3.27 4.99
C THR A 71 -6.18 -4.08 4.92
N ARG A 72 -5.64 -4.27 3.71
CA ARG A 72 -4.39 -5.03 3.50
C ARG A 72 -3.17 -4.29 4.07
N GLY A 73 -3.12 -2.96 3.97
CA GLY A 73 -2.06 -2.14 4.58
C GLY A 73 -2.08 -2.15 6.10
N ALA A 74 -3.26 -2.08 6.72
CA ALA A 74 -3.42 -2.14 8.18
C ALA A 74 -3.00 -3.50 8.77
N ILE A 75 -3.29 -4.61 8.08
CA ILE A 75 -2.84 -5.95 8.48
C ILE A 75 -1.32 -6.02 8.53
N THR A 76 -0.62 -5.44 7.55
CA THR A 76 0.85 -5.41 7.52
C THR A 76 1.47 -4.64 8.69
N LEU A 77 0.82 -3.55 9.14
CA LEU A 77 1.27 -2.79 10.32
C LEU A 77 1.00 -3.54 11.63
N SER A 78 -0.15 -4.21 11.76
CA SER A 78 -0.46 -5.04 12.93
C SER A 78 0.57 -6.15 13.11
N SER A 79 0.95 -6.84 12.03
CA SER A 79 1.97 -7.90 12.08
C SER A 79 3.35 -7.37 12.49
N LYS A 80 3.71 -6.16 12.04
CA LYS A 80 4.95 -5.47 12.47
C LYS A 80 4.91 -5.08 13.95
N TRP A 81 3.76 -4.63 14.46
CA TRP A 81 3.58 -4.29 15.88
C TRP A 81 3.50 -5.52 16.78
N SER A 82 2.95 -6.64 16.31
CA SER A 82 2.96 -7.91 17.05
C SER A 82 4.37 -8.50 17.21
N SER A 83 5.29 -8.17 16.30
CA SER A 83 6.70 -8.60 16.33
C SER A 83 7.58 -7.67 17.18
N ALA A 84 7.20 -6.40 17.31
CA ALA A 84 7.79 -5.48 18.28
C ALA A 84 7.20 -5.83 19.65
N SER A 85 7.92 -6.60 20.46
CA SER A 85 7.56 -6.84 21.86
C SER A 85 7.21 -5.51 22.52
N ILE A 86 5.92 -5.23 22.72
CA ILE A 86 5.48 -4.09 23.51
C ILE A 86 6.04 -4.35 24.91
N PRO A 87 6.99 -3.55 25.43
CA PRO A 87 7.27 -3.62 26.85
C PRO A 87 5.98 -3.18 27.53
N THR A 88 5.28 -4.14 28.14
CA THR A 88 4.12 -3.90 28.99
C THR A 88 4.61 -3.15 30.22
N ASN A 89 4.89 -1.86 30.08
CA ASN A 89 5.01 -0.99 31.23
C ASN A 89 4.13 0.23 31.04
N SER A 90 3.27 0.39 32.03
CA SER A 90 2.23 1.39 32.15
C SER A 90 2.86 2.77 32.30
N ALA A 91 3.18 3.46 31.19
CA ALA A 91 3.50 4.89 31.24
C ALA A 91 3.41 5.56 29.85
N LYS A 92 2.39 6.42 29.72
CA LYS A 92 2.22 7.51 28.74
C LYS A 92 2.06 7.11 27.26
N ARG A 93 0.81 7.28 26.79
CA ARG A 93 0.48 7.45 25.36
C ARG A 93 1.45 8.49 24.75
N PRO A 94 2.22 8.19 23.70
CA PRO A 94 2.93 9.24 22.99
C PRO A 94 1.87 10.13 22.32
N ARG A 95 1.93 11.43 22.64
CA ARG A 95 1.15 12.46 21.95
C ARG A 95 1.51 12.41 20.47
N LEU A 96 0.48 12.50 19.63
CA LEU A 96 0.55 12.78 18.21
C LEU A 96 1.68 13.79 17.94
N MET A 97 2.73 13.38 17.22
CA MET A 97 3.70 14.33 16.67
C MET A 97 3.09 14.91 15.41
N GLU A 98 2.56 16.12 15.58
CA GLU A 98 2.43 17.13 14.54
C GLU A 98 3.70 17.22 13.67
N LEU A 99 3.46 17.44 12.38
CA LEU A 99 4.22 18.34 11.50
C LEU A 99 5.73 18.39 11.72
N GLU A 100 6.47 17.71 10.84
CA GLU A 100 7.70 18.29 10.32
C GLU A 100 7.46 18.63 8.84
N HIS A 101 6.94 19.83 8.62
CA HIS A 101 7.50 20.69 7.59
C HIS A 101 8.85 21.18 8.12
N SER A 102 9.91 21.04 7.32
CA SER A 102 11.09 21.92 7.21
C SER A 102 12.22 21.13 6.53
N ASP A 103 12.95 21.61 5.52
CA ASP A 103 13.18 22.98 5.02
C ASP A 103 13.14 23.07 3.49
#